data_AF-A0A8T4JAG2-F1
#
_entry.id   AF-A0A8T4JAG2-F1
#
_cell.length_a   1.000
_cell.length_b   1.000
_cell.length_c   1.000
_cell.angle_alpha   90.00
_cell.angle_beta   90.00
_cell.angle_gamma   90.00
#
_symmetry.space_group_name_H-M   'P 1'
#
loop_
_entity.id
_entity.type
_entity.pdbx_description
1 polymer ?
#
loop_
_entity_poly.entity_id
_entity_poly.type
_entity_poly.pdbx_seq_one_letter_code
_entity_poly.pdbx_strand_id
1 'polypeptide(L)' 'MKKINKGDRVIVIGGEDKGKEGVVLKVNRSTDRVIVESVNFVKRHTKPT' A
#
# COMPACT_ATOMS: atom_id res chain seq x y z
N MET A 1 -12.90 10.71 -11.28
CA MET A 1 -13.15 9.25 -11.14
C MET A 1 -12.25 8.70 -10.06
N LYS A 2 -12.80 8.18 -8.95
CA LYS A 2 -12.03 7.45 -7.93
C LYS A 2 -11.83 6.02 -8.45
N LYS A 3 -10.63 5.72 -8.97
CA LYS A 3 -10.34 4.48 -9.70
C LYS A 3 -10.01 3.26 -8.83
N ILE A 4 -9.74 3.45 -7.54
CA ILE A 4 -9.22 2.39 -6.66
C ILE A 4 -10.09 2.29 -5.41
N ASN A 5 -10.61 1.08 -5.16
CA ASN A 5 -11.39 0.70 -4.00
C ASN A 5 -10.64 -0.35 -3.16
N LYS A 6 -11.13 -0.55 -1.94
CA LYS A 6 -10.64 -1.64 -1.08
C LYS A 6 -10.99 -2.98 -1.73
N GLY A 7 -10.03 -3.89 -1.82
CA GLY A 7 -10.19 -5.21 -2.45
C GLY A 7 -9.74 -5.27 -3.92
N ASP A 8 -9.39 -4.13 -4.53
CA ASP A 8 -8.87 -4.14 -5.90
C ASP A 8 -7.45 -4.70 -5.93
N ARG A 9 -7.13 -5.45 -7.01
CA ARG A 9 -5.78 -5.93 -7.29
C ARG A 9 -5.05 -4.90 -8.13
N VAL A 10 -3.87 -4.48 -7.67
CA VAL A 10 -3.07 -3.42 -8.31
C VAL A 10 -1.62 -3.87 -8.47
N ILE A 11 -0.93 -3.26 -9.43
CA ILE A 11 0.50 -3.42 -9.66
C ILE A 11 1.22 -2.10 -9.39
N VAL A 12 2.37 -2.16 -8.73
CA VAL A 12 3.20 -1.00 -8.45
C VAL A 12 3.97 -0.60 -9.71
N ILE A 13 3.74 0.62 -10.19
CA ILE A 13 4.35 1.13 -11.44
C ILE A 13 5.74 1.76 -11.25
N GLY A 14 6.12 2.12 -10.02
CA GLY A 14 7.39 2.79 -9.72
C GLY A 14 7.78 2.75 -8.25
N GLY A 15 9.02 3.13 -7.97
CA GLY A 15 9.64 3.00 -6.64
C GLY A 15 10.42 1.70 -6.46
N GLU A 16 10.83 1.41 -5.23
CA GLU A 16 11.60 0.21 -4.85
C GLU A 16 10.82 -1.09 -5.13
N ASP A 17 9.50 -1.06 -4.93
CA ASP A 17 8.61 -2.21 -5.10
C ASP A 17 8.01 -2.33 -6.52
N LYS A 18 8.62 -1.71 -7.53
CA LYS A 18 8.11 -1.73 -8.91
C LYS A 18 7.89 -3.15 -9.42
N GLY A 19 6.72 -3.41 -9.98
CA GLY A 19 6.32 -4.70 -10.54
C GLY A 19 5.68 -5.66 -9.53
N LYS A 20 5.65 -5.32 -8.24
CA LYS A 20 4.92 -6.12 -7.26
C LYS A 20 3.41 -5.93 -7.43
N GLU A 21 2.69 -7.04 -7.37
CA GLU A 21 1.23 -7.05 -7.31
C GLU A 21 0.76 -7.20 -5.87
N GLY A 22 -0.39 -6.60 -5.56
CA GLY A 22 -1.01 -6.74 -4.24
C GLY A 22 -2.47 -6.31 -4.23
N VAL A 23 -3.16 -6.67 -3.15
CA VAL A 23 -4.55 -6.27 -2.91
C VAL A 23 -4.57 -5.01 -2.04
N VAL A 24 -5.48 -4.09 -2.33
CA VAL A 24 -5.67 -2.86 -1.55
C VAL A 24 -6.40 -3.17 -0.24
N LEU A 25 -5.72 -3.02 0.90
CA LEU A 25 -6.27 -3.21 2.25
C LEU A 25 -7.08 -2.01 2.73
N LYS A 26 -6.58 -0.79 2.45
CA LYS A 26 -7.18 0.45 2.92
C LYS A 26 -6.91 1.57 1.94
N VAL A 27 -7.93 2.40 1.73
CA VAL A 27 -7.82 3.63 0.93
C VAL A 27 -7.97 4.81 1.88
N ASN A 28 -6.90 5.59 2.07
CA ASN A 28 -6.97 6.87 2.75
C ASN A 28 -7.18 7.98 1.73
N ARG A 29 -8.45 8.35 1.55
CA ARG A 29 -8.88 9.40 0.60
C ARG A 29 -8.49 10.81 1.04
N SER A 30 -8.17 11.02 2.32
CA SER A 30 -7.79 12.35 2.84
C SER A 30 -6.36 12.73 2.46
N THR A 31 -5.46 11.73 2.42
CA THR A 31 -4.05 11.92 2.09
C THR A 31 -3.68 11.38 0.70
N ASP A 32 -4.68 10.91 -0.05
CA ASP A 32 -4.54 10.25 -1.35
C ASP A 32 -3.54 9.08 -1.34
N ARG A 33 -3.56 8.29 -0.27
CA ARG A 33 -2.67 7.13 -0.07
C ARG A 33 -3.45 5.83 0.04
N VAL A 34 -2.87 4.76 -0.47
CA VAL A 34 -3.39 3.40 -0.36
C VAL A 34 -2.42 2.51 0.39
N ILE A 35 -2.96 1.61 1.20
CA ILE A 35 -2.21 0.53 1.83
C ILE A 35 -2.48 -0.71 0.99
N VAL A 36 -1.42 -1.24 0.39
CA VAL A 36 -1.43 -2.43 -0.45
C VAL A 36 -0.65 -3.52 0.28
N GLU A 37 -1.09 -4.77 0.14
CA GLU A 37 -0.35 -5.91 0.68
C GLU A 37 1.05 -6.02 0.07
N SER A 38 2.00 -6.51 0.86
CA SER A 38 3.32 -6.93 0.42
C SER A 38 4.24 -5.84 -0.20
N VAL A 39 3.95 -4.57 0.06
CA VAL A 39 4.76 -3.43 -0.40
C VAL A 39 5.17 -2.53 0.77
N ASN A 40 6.29 -1.83 0.63
CA ASN A 40 6.82 -0.85 1.59
C ASN A 40 7.02 -1.40 3.01
N PHE A 41 7.66 -2.56 3.14
CA PHE A 41 8.01 -3.14 4.43
C PHE A 41 9.14 -2.35 5.10
N VAL A 42 8.87 -1.81 6.29
CA VAL A 42 9.84 -1.04 7.06
C VAL A 42 9.96 -1.64 8.46
N LYS A 43 11.20 -1.87 8.90
CA LYS A 43 11.48 -2.27 10.29
C LYS A 43 11.32 -1.05 11.19
N ARG A 44 10.41 -1.13 12.15
CA ARG A 44 10.24 -0.12 13.20
C ARG A 44 10.65 -0.72 14.54
N HIS A 45 11.63 -0.10 15.22
CA HIS A 45 11.94 -0.46 16.59
C HIS A 45 10.87 0.09 17.53
N THR A 46 10.27 -0.79 18.34
CA THR A 46 9.30 -0.42 19.37
C THR A 46 9.95 -0.54 20.74
N LYS A 47 9.75 0.45 21.60
CA LYS A 47 10.29 0.45 22.96
C LYS A 47 9.83 -0.83 23.69
N PRO A 48 10.72 -1.55 24.40
CA PRO A 48 10.30 -2.65 25.26
C PRO A 48 9.40 -2.12 26.38
N THR A 49 8.26 -2.77 26.57
CA THR A 49 7.28 -2.48 27.65
C THR A 49 7.84 -2.73 29.03
#